data_AF-A0A401RYM6-F1
#
_entry.id   AF-A0A401RYM6-F1
#
_cell.length_a   1.000
_cell.length_b   1.000
_cell.length_c   1.000
_cell.angle_alpha   90.00
_cell.angle_beta   90.00
_cell.angle_gamma   90.00
#
_symmetry.space_group_name_H-M   'P 1'
#
loop_
_entity.id
_entity.type
_entity.pdbx_description
1 polymer ?
#
loop_
_entity_poly.entity_id
_entity_poly.type
_entity_poly.pdbx_seq_one_letter_code
_entity_poly.pdbx_strand_id
1 'polypeptide(L)'
;MPFPGVQDSTHFLKLDVVPVFTALSVAMEHAEEMVLSDYASNNRQEIEQWLRNDPKAFDWSPIAKFVCELEGIRGKWQEKEKKLRDSIKQVLKCDVHQNNPLHSVELEPTD
;
A
#
# COMPACT_ATOMS: atom_id res chain seq x y z
N MET A 1 -14.86 -21.45 -2.64
CA MET A 1 -14.98 -21.27 -4.10
C MET A 1 -13.94 -20.23 -4.50
N PRO A 2 -13.01 -20.53 -5.42
CA PRO A 2 -12.05 -19.55 -5.90
C PRO A 2 -12.74 -18.57 -6.84
N PHE A 3 -12.36 -17.29 -6.78
CA PHE A 3 -12.81 -16.29 -7.74
C PHE A 3 -12.21 -16.60 -9.12
N PRO A 4 -13.02 -16.65 -10.19
CA PRO A 4 -12.51 -16.88 -11.53
C PRO A 4 -11.88 -15.58 -12.07
N GLY A 5 -10.60 -15.63 -12.42
CA GLY A 5 -9.98 -14.54 -13.20
C GLY A 5 -8.60 -14.04 -12.76
N VAL A 6 -7.92 -14.66 -11.80
CA VAL A 6 -6.52 -14.30 -11.49
C VAL A 6 -5.64 -15.51 -11.73
N GLN A 7 -5.00 -15.54 -12.90
CA GLN A 7 -4.03 -16.54 -13.29
C GLN A 7 -2.65 -15.87 -13.35
N ASP A 8 -1.77 -16.39 -12.50
CA ASP A 8 -0.32 -16.20 -12.41
C ASP A 8 0.29 -14.82 -12.02
N SER A 9 0.94 -14.86 -10.85
CA SER A 9 2.08 -14.05 -10.37
C SER A 9 1.99 -12.52 -10.38
N THR A 10 1.22 -11.93 -9.46
CA THR A 10 1.60 -10.65 -8.81
C THR A 10 0.96 -10.57 -7.42
N HIS A 11 1.75 -10.27 -6.40
CA HIS A 11 1.37 -10.42 -4.99
C HIS A 11 0.45 -9.27 -4.55
N PHE A 12 -0.87 -9.48 -4.66
CA PHE A 12 -1.87 -8.56 -4.14
C PHE A 12 -1.90 -8.58 -2.61
N LEU A 13 -1.52 -7.47 -1.95
CA LEU A 13 -1.77 -7.31 -0.52
C LEU A 13 -2.85 -6.27 -0.25
N LYS A 14 -4.01 -6.75 0.19
CA LYS A 14 -5.13 -5.95 0.69
C LYS A 14 -4.81 -5.45 2.09
N LEU A 15 -4.78 -4.13 2.30
CA LEU A 15 -4.62 -3.52 3.63
C LEU A 15 -5.71 -2.47 3.86
N ASP A 16 -6.68 -2.80 4.70
CA ASP A 16 -7.71 -1.88 5.17
C ASP A 16 -7.12 -0.97 6.27
N VAL A 17 -7.44 0.33 6.20
CA VAL A 17 -6.69 1.40 6.86
C VAL A 17 -6.97 1.43 8.37
N VAL A 18 -5.98 1.01 9.18
CA VAL A 18 -5.49 1.67 10.44
C VAL A 18 -4.26 0.95 11.05
N PRO A 19 -3.92 -0.34 10.80
CA PRO A 19 -2.57 -0.86 11.08
C PRO A 19 -1.70 -0.88 9.80
N VAL A 20 -1.69 0.24 9.07
CA VAL A 20 -1.21 0.31 7.67
C VAL A 20 0.30 0.21 7.57
N PHE A 21 1.07 0.96 8.37
CA PHE A 21 2.51 1.05 8.13
C PHE A 21 3.25 -0.25 8.45
N THR A 22 2.85 -0.97 9.50
CA THR A 22 3.45 -2.26 9.87
C THR A 22 3.14 -3.34 8.84
N ALA A 23 1.90 -3.41 8.38
CA ALA A 23 1.52 -4.42 7.40
C ALA A 23 2.13 -4.12 6.02
N LEU A 24 2.16 -2.84 5.60
CA LEU A 24 2.88 -2.39 4.40
C LEU A 24 4.37 -2.67 4.48
N SER A 25 4.96 -2.44 5.65
CA SER A 25 6.37 -2.68 5.95
C SER A 25 6.80 -4.13 5.78
N VAL A 26 5.94 -5.09 6.11
CA VAL A 26 6.19 -6.51 5.87
C VAL A 26 5.94 -6.85 4.41
N ALA A 27 4.89 -6.28 3.81
CA ALA A 27 4.52 -6.51 2.42
C ALA A 27 5.65 -6.16 1.44
N MET A 28 6.28 -5.01 1.64
CA MET A 28 7.36 -4.49 0.78
C MET A 28 8.65 -5.33 0.85
N GLU A 29 8.77 -6.26 1.81
CA GLU A 29 9.87 -7.23 1.83
C GLU A 29 9.57 -8.47 0.97
N HIS A 30 8.32 -8.65 0.56
CA HIS A 30 7.86 -9.81 -0.21
C HIS A 30 7.26 -9.45 -1.57
N ALA A 31 7.03 -8.17 -1.85
CA ALA A 31 6.47 -7.68 -3.09
C ALA A 31 7.30 -6.50 -3.62
N GLU A 32 7.71 -6.60 -4.89
CA GLU A 32 8.39 -5.51 -5.60
C GLU A 32 7.41 -4.38 -5.93
N GLU A 33 6.18 -4.76 -6.28
CA GLU A 33 5.10 -3.84 -6.65
C GLU A 33 3.85 -4.07 -5.81
N MET A 34 3.19 -2.97 -5.45
CA MET A 34 2.04 -2.96 -4.57
C MET A 34 0.95 -2.04 -5.12
N VAL A 35 -0.29 -2.52 -5.04
CA VAL A 35 -1.49 -1.71 -5.29
C VAL A 35 -2.25 -1.60 -3.98
N LEU A 36 -2.49 -0.37 -3.54
CA LEU A 36 -3.29 -0.11 -2.34
C LEU A 36 -4.74 0.15 -2.73
N SER A 37 -5.66 -0.20 -1.85
CA SER A 37 -7.07 0.09 -2.09
C SER A 37 -7.81 0.41 -0.80
N ASP A 38 -8.68 1.41 -0.83
CA ASP A 38 -9.54 1.77 0.29
C ASP A 38 -10.91 2.23 -0.23
N TYR A 39 -11.97 2.03 0.55
CA TYR A 39 -13.32 2.46 0.21
C TYR A 39 -13.50 3.99 0.31
N ALA A 40 -12.99 4.60 1.38
CA ALA A 40 -13.12 6.02 1.68
C ALA A 40 -12.17 6.86 0.81
N SER A 41 -12.72 7.88 0.15
CA SER A 41 -11.93 8.81 -0.68
C SER A 41 -10.88 9.58 0.11
N ASN A 42 -11.18 9.93 1.36
CA ASN A 42 -10.27 10.72 2.18
C ASN A 42 -9.00 9.92 2.51
N ASN A 43 -9.14 8.63 2.84
CA ASN A 43 -8.00 7.74 3.08
C ASN A 43 -7.09 7.63 1.85
N ARG A 44 -7.69 7.44 0.66
CA ARG A 44 -6.93 7.38 -0.59
C ARG A 44 -6.21 8.70 -0.89
N GLN A 45 -6.86 9.84 -0.69
CA GLN A 45 -6.25 11.15 -0.87
C GLN A 45 -5.08 11.39 0.08
N GLU A 46 -5.18 10.99 1.35
CA GLU A 46 -4.07 11.08 2.31
C GLU A 46 -2.87 10.24 1.84
N ILE A 47 -3.10 9.01 1.38
CA ILE A 47 -2.04 8.14 0.83
C ILE A 47 -1.42 8.78 -0.42
N GLU A 48 -2.23 9.25 -1.36
CA GLU A 48 -1.76 9.91 -2.60
C GLU A 48 -0.97 11.21 -2.33
N GLN A 49 -1.35 11.98 -1.31
CA GLN A 49 -0.59 13.16 -0.88
C GLN A 49 0.76 12.74 -0.29
N TRP A 50 0.78 11.71 0.57
CA TRP A 50 2.01 11.19 1.15
C TRP A 50 2.96 10.58 0.10
N LEU A 51 2.43 9.86 -0.90
CA LEU A 51 3.20 9.31 -2.02
C LEU A 51 3.88 10.43 -2.84
N ARG A 52 3.21 11.58 -3.00
CA ARG A 52 3.74 12.75 -3.73
C ARG A 52 4.70 13.62 -2.91
N ASN A 53 5.00 13.25 -1.67
CA ASN A 53 5.72 14.09 -0.72
C ASN A 53 5.07 15.49 -0.57
N ASP A 54 3.73 15.55 -0.57
CA ASP A 54 3.02 16.81 -0.36
C ASP A 54 3.33 17.36 1.05
N PRO A 55 3.75 18.62 1.20
CA PRO A 55 4.01 19.23 2.51
C PRO A 55 2.78 19.24 3.45
N LYS A 56 1.57 19.08 2.91
CA LYS A 56 0.32 19.00 3.68
C LYS A 56 -0.06 17.58 4.06
N ALA A 57 0.63 16.57 3.53
CA ALA A 57 0.39 15.19 3.88
C ALA A 57 0.65 14.98 5.38
N PHE A 58 -0.07 14.03 5.96
CA PHE A 58 0.20 13.58 7.32
C PHE A 58 1.67 13.16 7.48
N ASP A 59 2.32 13.58 8.56
CA ASP A 59 3.69 13.16 8.86
C ASP A 59 3.70 11.72 9.39
N TRP A 60 4.01 10.76 8.51
CA TRP A 60 4.14 9.35 8.85
C TRP A 60 5.48 8.99 9.51
N SER A 61 6.42 9.93 9.62
CA SER A 61 7.76 9.69 10.19
C SER A 61 7.73 9.10 11.62
N PRO A 62 6.86 9.53 12.56
CA PRO A 62 6.80 8.95 13.89
C PRO A 62 6.40 7.47 13.86
N ILE A 63 5.46 7.11 12.98
CA ILE A 63 5.00 5.74 12.80
C ILE A 63 6.10 4.90 12.14
N ALA A 64 6.74 5.42 11.08
CA ALA A 64 7.84 4.74 10.41
C ALA A 64 9.01 4.43 11.36
N LYS A 65 9.38 5.41 12.21
CA LYS A 65 10.41 5.23 13.25
C LYS A 65 10.01 4.13 14.25
N PHE A 66 8.77 4.16 14.73
CA PHE A 66 8.27 3.16 15.66
C PHE A 66 8.30 1.74 15.07
N VAL A 67 7.88 1.58 13.81
CA VAL A 67 7.94 0.27 13.13
C VAL A 67 9.38 -0.21 12.96
N CYS A 68 10.31 0.66 12.56
CA CYS A 68 11.72 0.31 12.46
C CYS A 68 12.34 -0.06 13.82
N GLU A 69 11.88 0.56 14.91
CA GLU A 69 12.31 0.17 16.27
C GLU A 69 11.82 -1.23 16.63
N LEU A 70 10.56 -1.56 16.32
CA LEU A 70 9.99 -2.89 16.57
C LEU A 70 10.68 -3.99 15.76
N GLU A 71 11.10 -3.69 14.53
CA GLU A 71 11.81 -4.62 13.65
C GLU A 71 13.32 -4.71 13.92
N GLY A 72 13.84 -3.91 14.87
CA GLY A 72 15.26 -3.90 15.21
C GLY A 72 16.18 -3.19 14.18
N ILE A 73 15.62 -2.48 13.20
CA ILE A 73 16.34 -1.76 12.14
C ILE A 73 16.39 -0.25 12.41
N ARG A 74 16.83 0.13 13.61
CA ARG A 74 16.90 1.54 14.05
C ARG A 74 17.71 2.40 13.08
N GLY A 75 17.19 3.59 12.78
CA GLY A 75 17.86 4.59 11.94
C GLY A 75 17.68 4.43 10.43
N LYS A 76 17.05 3.36 9.95
CA LYS A 76 16.78 3.12 8.52
C LYS A 76 15.36 3.49 8.07
N TRP A 77 14.63 4.26 8.87
CA TRP A 77 13.22 4.56 8.62
C TRP A 77 13.02 5.36 7.32
N GLN A 78 13.93 6.28 6.96
CA GLN A 78 13.84 7.01 5.68
C GLN A 78 14.03 6.10 4.46
N GLU A 79 14.98 5.17 4.52
CA GLU A 79 15.23 4.20 3.44
C GLU A 79 13.99 3.33 3.23
N LYS A 80 13.39 2.88 4.34
CA LYS A 80 12.21 2.06 4.33
C LYS A 80 10.98 2.79 3.81
N GLU A 81 10.77 4.01 4.29
CA GLU A 81 9.66 4.86 3.84
C GLU A 81 9.78 5.15 2.33
N LYS A 82 10.99 5.42 1.84
CA LYS A 82 11.25 5.60 0.42
C LYS A 82 10.96 4.32 -0.37
N LYS A 83 11.51 3.18 0.04
CA LYS A 83 11.26 1.88 -0.61
C LYS A 83 9.76 1.58 -0.66
N LEU A 84 9.02 1.87 0.41
CA LEU A 84 7.58 1.70 0.45
C LEU A 84 6.86 2.59 -0.56
N ARG A 85 7.21 3.88 -0.66
CA ARG A 85 6.65 4.77 -1.69
C ARG A 85 6.92 4.25 -3.10
N ASP A 86 8.14 3.82 -3.38
CA ASP A 86 8.58 3.37 -4.71
C ASP A 86 7.90 2.05 -5.15
N SER A 87 7.57 1.17 -4.19
CA SER A 87 6.83 -0.06 -4.43
C SER A 87 5.34 0.17 -4.71
N ILE A 88 4.74 1.24 -4.22
CA ILE A 88 3.29 1.51 -4.42
C ILE A 88 3.08 2.11 -5.81
N LYS A 89 2.42 1.36 -6.70
CA LYS A 89 2.15 1.79 -8.09
C LYS A 89 0.84 2.54 -8.24
N GLN A 90 -0.19 2.12 -7.50
CA GLN A 90 -1.55 2.65 -7.66
C GLN A 90 -2.31 2.63 -6.33
N VAL A 91 -3.25 3.55 -6.19
CA VAL A 91 -4.22 3.61 -5.09
C VAL A 91 -5.63 3.58 -5.68
N LEU A 92 -6.36 2.49 -5.45
CA LEU A 92 -7.66 2.22 -6.08
C LEU A 92 -8.82 2.33 -5.08
N LYS A 93 -10.00 2.66 -5.59
CA LYS A 93 -11.23 2.50 -4.81
C LYS A 93 -11.58 1.02 -4.72
N CYS A 94 -11.85 0.53 -3.51
CA CYS A 94 -12.39 -0.81 -3.28
C CYS A 94 -13.77 -0.73 -2.63
N ASP A 95 -14.78 -1.36 -3.23
CA ASP A 95 -16.12 -1.52 -2.67
C ASP A 95 -16.48 -3.02 -2.59
N VAL A 96 -16.32 -3.59 -1.41
CA VAL A 96 -16.55 -5.02 -1.14
C VAL A 96 -18.00 -5.45 -1.32
N HIS A 97 -18.95 -4.51 -1.47
CA HIS A 97 -20.35 -4.81 -1.75
C HIS A 97 -20.61 -5.02 -3.25
N GLN A 98 -19.65 -4.70 -4.12
CA GLN A 98 -19.76 -4.93 -5.57
C GLN A 98 -19.30 -6.33 -5.95
N ASN A 99 -19.91 -6.89 -7.01
CA ASN A 99 -19.45 -8.16 -7.60
C ASN A 99 -18.00 -8.10 -8.10
N ASN A 100 -17.55 -6.90 -8.51
CA ASN A 100 -16.14 -6.59 -8.76
C ASN A 100 -15.71 -5.43 -7.84
N PRO A 101 -15.04 -5.73 -6.71
CA PRO A 101 -14.72 -4.73 -5.70
C PRO A 101 -13.80 -3.60 -6.15
N LEU A 102 -12.89 -3.85 -7.09
CA LEU A 102 -11.92 -2.84 -7.55
C LEU A 102 -12.41 -2.10 -8.81
N HIS A 103 -13.62 -2.40 -9.30
CA HIS A 103 -14.03 -2.18 -10.69
C HIS A 103 -13.04 -2.80 -11.69
N SER A 104 -13.38 -2.88 -12.98
CA SER A 104 -12.51 -3.51 -13.98
C SER A 104 -11.29 -2.65 -14.27
N VAL A 105 -10.36 -2.58 -13.32
CA VAL A 105 -9.04 -2.01 -13.53
C VAL A 105 -8.22 -3.10 -14.22
N GLU A 106 -7.96 -2.91 -15.51
CA GLU A 106 -6.91 -3.63 -16.20
C GLU A 106 -5.58 -3.11 -15.64
N LEU A 107 -4.90 -3.95 -14.86
CA LEU A 107 -3.54 -3.68 -14.42
C LEU A 107 -2.61 -4.11 -15.56
N GLU A 108 -1.72 -3.21 -15.99
CA GLU A 108 -0.65 -3.56 -16.90
C GLU A 108 0.18 -4.70 -16.28
N PRO A 109 0.53 -5.75 -17.04
CA PRO A 109 1.43 -6.79 -16.55
C PRO A 109 2.78 -6.17 -16.20
N THR A 110 3.31 -6.50 -15.03
CA THR A 110 4.69 -6.14 -14.66
C THR A 110 5.66 -7.09 -15.37
N ASP A 111 6.70 -6.54 -16.00
CA ASP A 111 7.80 -7.30 -16.63
C ASP A 111 8.72 -8.02 -15.62
#